data_AF-A0A9P7FEQ7-F1
#
_entry.id   AF-A0A9P7FEQ7-F1
#
_cell.length_a   1.000
_cell.length_b   1.000
_cell.length_c   1.000
_cell.angle_alpha   90.00
_cell.angle_beta   90.00
_cell.angle_gamma   90.00
#
_symmetry.space_group_name_H-M   'P 1'
#
loop_
_entity.id
_entity.type
_entity.pdbx_description
1 polymer ?
#
loop_
_entity_poly.entity_id
_entity_poly.type
_entity_poly.pdbx_seq_one_letter_code
_entity_poly.pdbx_strand_id
1 'polypeptide(L)'
;DFTSADLQSSRMPLLGPSTTDEQAAAILTTIWTATNSTLRIRWQGQLAADALAAVEEQHIINEASTQRAAAEKLQADLLAEEDKKKNHLHHIPIPDRPCPTRASEAILVSDFTLRKLDKVQFIELYYWTNKGLADARLNFHTTDDNSLVL
;
A
#
# COMPACT_ATOMS: atom_id res chain seq x y z
N ASP A 1 54.79 12.91 18.52
CA ASP A 1 55.37 13.86 19.47
C ASP A 1 56.01 15.00 18.69
N PHE A 2 55.88 16.26 19.15
CA PHE A 2 56.39 17.41 18.42
C PHE A 2 57.91 17.50 18.41
N THR A 3 58.60 16.62 19.15
CA THR A 3 60.06 16.40 19.17
C THR A 3 60.56 15.45 18.08
N SER A 4 59.67 14.73 17.39
CA SER A 4 60.03 13.76 16.33
C SER A 4 60.76 14.40 15.14
N ALA A 5 61.62 13.62 14.46
CA ALA A 5 62.38 14.08 13.30
C ALA A 5 61.48 14.58 12.15
N ASP A 6 60.28 14.00 12.01
CA ASP A 6 59.33 14.34 10.94
C ASP A 6 58.79 15.79 11.04
N LEU A 7 58.80 16.36 12.25
CA LEU A 7 58.30 17.72 12.50
C LEU A 7 59.43 18.76 12.64
N GLN A 8 60.68 18.36 12.34
CA GLN A 8 61.84 19.23 12.44
C GLN A 8 61.71 20.46 11.54
N SER A 9 61.12 20.31 10.35
CA SER A 9 60.85 21.44 9.43
C SER A 9 59.88 22.47 10.02
N SER A 10 58.95 22.05 10.88
CA SER A 10 58.01 22.93 11.56
C SER A 10 58.61 23.59 12.81
N ARG A 11 59.64 22.99 13.42
CA ARG A 11 60.39 23.56 14.56
C ARG A 11 61.48 24.53 14.15
N MET A 12 62.17 24.26 13.04
CA MET A 12 63.23 25.07 12.43
C MET A 12 63.00 26.60 12.48
N PRO A 13 61.81 27.15 12.15
CA PRO A 13 61.56 28.58 12.16
C PRO A 13 61.45 29.19 13.57
N LEU A 14 61.25 28.36 14.59
CA LEU A 14 61.07 28.75 15.98
C LEU A 14 62.37 28.64 16.79
N LEU A 15 63.42 28.07 16.20
CA LEU A 15 64.75 27.97 16.82
C LEU A 15 65.46 29.31 16.72
N GLY A 16 66.00 29.78 17.85
CA GLY A 16 66.74 31.03 17.96
C GLY A 16 67.80 30.94 19.06
N PRO A 17 68.66 31.97 19.24
CA PRO A 17 69.75 31.94 20.21
C PRO A 17 69.29 31.75 21.67
N SER A 18 68.01 32.00 21.96
CA SER A 18 67.38 31.87 23.27
C SER A 18 66.32 30.77 23.36
N THR A 19 66.09 30.00 22.28
CA THR A 19 64.96 29.06 22.20
C THR A 19 65.44 27.68 21.78
N THR A 20 65.36 26.72 22.69
CA THR A 20 65.79 25.32 22.47
C THR A 20 64.73 24.51 21.72
N ASP A 21 65.15 23.37 21.14
CA ASP A 21 64.25 22.49 20.37
C ASP A 21 63.05 21.99 21.20
N GLU A 22 63.27 21.73 22.49
CA GLU A 22 62.21 21.36 23.44
C GLU A 22 61.19 22.49 23.65
N GLN A 23 61.65 23.75 23.72
CA GLN A 23 60.77 24.91 23.85
C GLN A 23 59.98 25.17 22.56
N ALA A 24 60.62 25.00 21.39
CA ALA A 24 59.94 25.08 20.10
C ALA A 24 58.84 24.00 19.97
N ALA A 25 59.12 22.77 20.39
CA ALA A 25 58.13 21.69 20.42
C ALA A 25 56.97 21.98 21.39
N ALA A 26 57.25 22.55 22.57
CA ALA A 26 56.22 22.94 23.53
C ALA A 26 55.30 24.07 23.01
N ILE A 27 55.87 25.05 22.31
CA ILE A 27 55.11 26.13 21.66
C ILE A 27 54.16 25.55 20.60
N LEU A 28 54.66 24.69 19.72
CA LEU A 28 53.84 24.03 18.69
C LEU A 28 52.73 23.18 19.29
N THR A 29 53.02 22.46 20.37
CA THR A 29 52.01 21.66 21.10
C THR A 29 50.91 22.55 21.66
N THR A 30 51.27 23.70 22.22
CA THR A 30 50.32 24.66 22.80
C THR A 30 49.44 25.28 21.71
N ILE A 31 50.04 25.68 20.58
CA ILE A 31 49.30 26.21 19.43
C ILE A 31 48.35 25.14 18.88
N TRP A 32 48.86 23.93 18.66
CA TRP A 32 48.07 22.83 18.11
C TRP A 32 46.87 22.49 19.01
N THR A 33 47.08 22.38 20.32
CA THR A 33 45.98 22.07 21.26
C THR A 33 44.92 23.18 21.28
N ALA A 34 45.32 24.45 21.26
CA ALA A 34 44.40 25.58 21.18
C ALA A 34 43.64 25.59 19.85
N THR A 35 44.32 25.45 18.71
CA THR A 35 43.67 25.41 17.39
C THR A 35 42.76 24.19 17.24
N ASN A 36 43.20 23.01 17.68
CA ASN A 36 42.39 21.81 17.59
C ASN A 36 41.15 21.88 18.50
N SER A 37 41.27 22.46 19.70
CA SER A 37 40.12 22.66 20.59
C SER A 37 39.05 23.57 19.96
N THR A 38 39.45 24.67 19.34
CA THR A 38 38.52 25.60 18.67
C THR A 38 37.87 24.99 17.44
N LEU A 39 38.62 24.23 16.64
CA LEU A 39 38.08 23.47 15.51
C LEU A 39 37.07 22.41 15.96
N ARG A 40 37.35 21.69 17.05
CA ARG A 40 36.42 20.70 17.60
C ARG A 40 35.13 21.34 18.08
N ILE A 41 35.20 22.50 18.77
CA ILE A 41 34.01 23.25 19.19
C ILE A 41 33.20 23.70 17.97
N ARG A 42 33.86 24.26 16.95
CA ARG A 42 33.18 24.67 15.71
C ARG A 42 32.51 23.50 15.01
N TRP A 43 33.21 22.37 14.88
CA TRP A 43 32.68 21.16 14.27
C TRP A 43 31.47 20.60 15.04
N GLN A 44 31.54 20.57 16.38
CA GLN A 44 30.40 20.19 17.20
C GLN A 44 29.21 21.14 17.03
N GLY A 45 29.47 22.45 16.92
CA GLY A 45 28.44 23.43 16.62
C GLY A 45 27.77 23.19 15.26
N GLN A 46 28.55 22.85 14.23
CA GLN A 46 28.03 22.50 12.91
C GLN A 46 27.16 21.24 12.96
N LEU A 47 27.66 20.16 13.58
CA LEU A 47 26.89 18.92 13.73
C LEU A 47 25.56 19.14 14.46
N ALA A 48 25.54 19.99 15.50
CA ALA A 48 24.32 20.34 16.21
C ALA A 48 23.34 21.13 15.33
N ALA A 49 23.85 22.10 14.56
CA ALA A 49 23.04 22.89 13.63
C ALA A 49 22.43 22.00 12.52
N ASP A 50 23.24 21.12 11.93
CA ASP A 50 22.80 20.19 10.88
C ASP A 50 21.76 19.21 11.41
N ALA A 51 21.93 18.71 12.64
CA ALA A 51 20.94 17.84 13.29
C ALA A 51 19.59 18.56 13.51
N LEU A 52 19.62 19.82 13.94
CA LEU A 52 18.40 20.62 14.10
C LEU A 52 17.73 20.90 12.76
N ALA A 53 18.50 21.24 11.73
CA ALA A 53 17.98 21.48 10.39
C ALA A 53 17.30 20.22 9.80
N ALA A 54 17.91 19.05 10.00
CA ALA A 54 17.33 17.78 9.53
C ALA A 54 16.01 17.43 10.24
N VAL A 55 15.90 17.72 11.55
CA VAL A 55 14.64 17.52 12.29
C VAL A 55 13.55 18.46 11.79
N GLU A 56 13.89 19.74 11.57
CA GLU A 56 12.93 20.73 11.07
C GLU A 56 12.46 20.40 9.64
N GLU A 57 13.37 20.02 8.76
CA GLU A 57 13.03 19.59 7.40
C GLU A 57 12.08 18.38 7.42
N GLN A 58 12.37 17.39 8.28
CA GLN A 58 11.49 16.24 8.44
C GLN A 58 10.11 16.63 8.99
N HIS A 59 10.07 17.59 9.92
CA HIS A 59 8.83 18.11 10.45
C HIS A 59 7.97 18.77 9.35
N ILE A 60 8.57 19.65 8.54
CA ILE A 60 7.90 20.30 7.41
C ILE A 60 7.37 19.27 6.40
N ILE A 61 8.16 18.24 6.05
CA ILE A 61 7.72 17.18 5.14
C ILE A 61 6.52 16.43 5.71
N ASN A 62 6.57 16.08 7.00
CA ASN A 62 5.49 15.37 7.67
C ASN A 62 4.21 16.23 7.70
N GLU A 63 4.31 17.51 8.09
CA GLU A 63 3.17 18.43 8.09
C GLU A 63 2.57 18.59 6.69
N ALA A 64 3.40 18.81 5.67
CA ALA A 64 2.93 18.92 4.29
C ALA A 64 2.22 17.63 3.82
N SER A 65 2.74 16.46 4.18
CA SER A 65 2.13 15.17 3.83
C SER A 65 0.77 14.96 4.51
N THR A 66 0.66 15.32 5.79
CA THR A 66 -0.59 15.18 6.55
C THR A 66 -1.66 16.16 6.05
N GLN A 67 -1.29 17.39 5.72
CA GLN A 67 -2.19 18.38 5.14
C GLN A 67 -2.70 17.92 3.76
N ARG A 68 -1.84 17.37 2.91
CA ARG A 68 -2.25 16.82 1.61
C ARG A 68 -3.22 15.66 1.78
N ALA A 69 -2.90 14.70 2.65
CA ALA A 69 -3.77 13.56 2.91
C ALA A 69 -5.14 14.00 3.48
N ALA A 70 -5.18 15.03 4.33
CA ALA A 70 -6.42 15.58 4.84
C ALA A 70 -7.25 16.26 3.74
N ALA A 71 -6.61 17.03 2.85
CA ALA A 71 -7.27 17.67 1.72
C ALA A 71 -7.83 16.65 0.72
N GLU A 72 -7.07 15.60 0.41
CA GLU A 72 -7.51 14.49 -0.46
C GLU A 72 -8.71 13.76 0.13
N LYS A 73 -8.71 13.47 1.44
CA LYS A 73 -9.86 12.88 2.13
C LYS A 73 -11.10 13.77 2.03
N LEU A 74 -10.94 15.07 2.33
CA LEU A 74 -12.05 16.02 2.21
C LEU A 74 -12.61 16.06 0.78
N GLN A 75 -11.75 16.08 -0.23
CA GLN A 75 -12.19 16.03 -1.64
C GLN A 75 -12.91 14.72 -1.97
N ALA A 76 -12.38 13.58 -1.52
CA ALA A 76 -13.00 12.28 -1.74
C ALA A 76 -14.39 12.19 -1.09
N ASP A 77 -14.53 12.70 0.15
CA ASP A 77 -15.80 12.73 0.87
C ASP A 77 -16.82 13.63 0.15
N LEU A 78 -16.39 14.81 -0.32
CA LEU A 78 -17.25 15.71 -1.09
C LEU A 78 -17.71 15.06 -2.42
N LEU A 79 -16.80 14.38 -3.12
CA LEU A 79 -17.13 13.65 -4.35
C LEU A 79 -18.10 12.50 -4.07
N ALA A 80 -17.90 11.75 -2.99
CA ALA A 80 -18.80 10.66 -2.60
C ALA A 80 -20.20 11.18 -2.25
N GLU A 81 -20.30 12.31 -1.55
CA GLU A 81 -21.59 12.93 -1.25
C GLU A 81 -22.29 13.50 -2.50
N GLU A 82 -21.53 14.08 -3.44
CA GLU A 82 -22.08 14.47 -4.73
C GLU A 82 -22.57 13.26 -5.55
N ASP A 83 -21.80 12.18 -5.57
CA ASP A 83 -22.18 10.95 -6.27
C ASP A 83 -23.44 10.34 -5.66
N LYS A 84 -23.54 10.25 -4.33
CA LYS A 84 -24.76 9.81 -3.63
C LYS A 84 -25.98 10.65 -4.00
N LYS A 85 -25.82 11.97 -4.15
CA LYS A 85 -26.90 12.88 -4.54
C LYS A 85 -27.33 12.69 -5.99
N LYS A 86 -26.36 12.59 -6.92
CA LYS A 86 -26.63 12.46 -8.38
C LYS A 86 -27.13 11.07 -8.74
N ASN A 87 -26.56 10.03 -8.12
CA ASN A 87 -26.79 8.62 -8.40
C ASN A 87 -27.56 7.92 -7.28
N HIS A 88 -28.49 8.61 -6.63
CA HIS A 88 -29.23 8.12 -5.46
C HIS A 88 -29.75 6.67 -5.62
N LEU A 89 -30.28 6.32 -6.79
CA LEU A 89 -30.82 4.98 -7.07
C LEU A 89 -29.79 3.85 -6.94
N HIS A 90 -28.52 4.12 -7.23
CA HIS A 90 -27.43 3.14 -7.11
C HIS A 90 -27.00 2.91 -5.66
N HIS A 91 -27.30 3.86 -4.77
CA HIS A 91 -26.92 3.84 -3.36
C HIS A 91 -28.08 3.42 -2.44
N ILE A 92 -29.23 3.05 -2.99
CA ILE A 92 -30.35 2.50 -2.21
C ILE A 92 -29.94 1.11 -1.72
N PRO A 93 -29.96 0.84 -0.40
CA PRO A 93 -29.69 -0.49 0.10
C PRO A 93 -30.75 -1.46 -0.44
N ILE A 94 -30.29 -2.54 -1.06
CA ILE A 94 -31.19 -3.59 -1.54
C ILE A 94 -31.84 -4.22 -0.30
N PRO A 95 -33.19 -4.18 -0.20
CA PRO A 95 -33.86 -4.76 0.95
C PRO A 95 -33.58 -6.27 0.97
N ASP A 96 -33.21 -6.79 2.13
CA ASP A 96 -33.07 -8.22 2.34
C ASP A 96 -34.46 -8.85 2.18
N ARG A 97 -34.67 -9.52 1.05
CA ARG A 97 -35.93 -10.20 0.74
C ARG A 97 -35.72 -11.69 0.98
N PRO A 98 -36.64 -12.36 1.68
CA PRO A 98 -36.56 -13.81 1.82
C PRO A 98 -36.54 -14.43 0.41
N CYS A 99 -35.65 -15.41 0.23
CA CYS A 99 -35.62 -16.21 -0.99
C CYS A 99 -37.04 -16.71 -1.28
N PRO A 100 -37.60 -16.51 -2.48
CA PRO A 100 -38.96 -16.91 -2.78
C PRO A 100 -39.12 -18.41 -2.52
N THR A 101 -39.98 -18.74 -1.54
CA THR A 101 -40.21 -20.11 -1.05
C THR A 101 -40.72 -21.05 -2.16
N ARG A 102 -41.26 -20.47 -3.25
CA ARG A 102 -41.74 -21.19 -4.43
C ARG A 102 -40.64 -21.65 -5.39
N ALA A 103 -39.35 -21.40 -5.09
CA ALA A 103 -38.25 -22.10 -5.78
C ALA A 103 -38.24 -23.62 -5.49
N SER A 104 -39.01 -24.09 -4.50
CA SER A 104 -39.24 -25.51 -4.22
C SER A 104 -40.11 -26.21 -5.25
N GLU A 105 -40.90 -25.47 -6.05
CA GLU A 105 -41.45 -25.97 -7.31
C GLU A 105 -40.55 -25.48 -8.44
N ALA A 106 -39.34 -26.01 -8.51
CA ALA A 106 -38.64 -25.99 -9.79
C ALA A 106 -39.60 -26.64 -10.81
N ILE A 107 -40.12 -25.83 -11.73
CA ILE A 107 -40.88 -26.31 -12.88
C ILE A 107 -39.87 -27.05 -13.74
N LEU A 108 -39.60 -28.31 -13.38
CA LEU A 108 -38.65 -29.15 -14.08
C LEU A 108 -39.34 -29.62 -15.35
N VAL A 109 -38.83 -29.15 -16.49
CA VAL A 109 -39.10 -29.79 -17.77
C VAL A 109 -38.53 -31.21 -17.70
N SER A 110 -39.15 -32.16 -18.40
CA SER A 110 -38.70 -33.57 -18.40
C SER A 110 -37.21 -33.69 -18.70
N ASP A 111 -36.50 -34.59 -17.99
CA ASP A 111 -35.07 -34.87 -18.20
C ASP A 111 -34.73 -35.19 -19.66
N PHE A 112 -35.65 -35.82 -20.39
CA PHE A 112 -35.51 -36.09 -21.82
C PHE A 112 -35.29 -34.79 -22.62
N THR A 113 -36.06 -33.76 -22.31
CA THR A 113 -35.95 -32.47 -22.99
C THR A 113 -34.71 -31.70 -22.58
N LEU A 114 -34.31 -31.77 -21.31
CA LEU A 114 -33.06 -31.17 -20.84
C LEU A 114 -31.86 -31.79 -21.58
N ARG A 115 -31.82 -33.13 -21.69
CA ARG A 115 -30.77 -33.84 -22.44
C ARG A 115 -30.75 -33.49 -23.93
N LYS A 116 -31.92 -33.27 -24.54
CA LYS A 116 -31.99 -32.79 -25.93
C LYS A 116 -31.54 -31.35 -26.08
N LEU A 117 -31.84 -30.50 -25.10
CA LEU A 117 -31.48 -29.09 -25.11
C LEU A 117 -29.98 -28.91 -24.98
N ASP A 118 -29.33 -29.69 -24.12
CA ASP A 118 -27.86 -29.76 -24.01
C ASP A 118 -27.20 -30.19 -25.32
N LYS A 119 -27.86 -31.07 -26.08
CA LYS A 119 -27.40 -31.54 -27.39
C LYS A 119 -27.84 -30.63 -28.54
N VAL A 120 -28.51 -29.50 -28.25
CA VAL A 120 -29.05 -28.55 -29.23
C VAL A 120 -29.94 -29.26 -30.27
N GLN A 121 -30.68 -30.28 -29.84
CA GLN A 121 -31.59 -31.04 -30.68
C GLN A 121 -32.98 -30.42 -30.69
N PHE A 122 -33.74 -30.68 -31.75
CA PHE A 122 -35.13 -30.28 -31.82
C PHE A 122 -35.96 -30.94 -30.70
N ILE A 123 -36.78 -30.13 -30.04
CA ILE A 123 -37.69 -30.53 -28.97
C ILE A 123 -39.06 -29.94 -29.29
N GLU A 124 -40.09 -30.75 -29.13
CA GLU A 124 -41.47 -30.34 -29.39
C GLU A 124 -41.97 -29.34 -28.34
N LEU A 125 -42.75 -28.34 -28.79
CA LEU A 125 -43.29 -27.30 -27.91
C LEU A 125 -44.15 -27.86 -26.77
N TYR A 126 -44.71 -29.07 -26.94
CA TYR A 126 -45.50 -29.79 -25.95
C TYR A 126 -44.87 -29.79 -24.56
N TYR A 127 -43.56 -30.05 -24.46
CA TYR A 127 -42.87 -30.21 -23.18
C TYR A 127 -42.78 -28.93 -22.35
N TRP A 128 -42.99 -27.76 -22.97
CA TRP A 128 -43.05 -26.47 -22.28
C TRP A 128 -44.49 -25.98 -22.03
N THR A 129 -45.49 -26.76 -22.44
CA THR A 129 -46.89 -26.46 -22.09
C THR A 129 -47.19 -26.87 -20.65
N ASN A 130 -48.21 -26.26 -20.04
CA ASN A 130 -48.65 -26.62 -18.69
C ASN A 130 -48.97 -28.13 -18.53
N LYS A 131 -49.41 -28.78 -19.61
CA LYS A 131 -49.66 -30.23 -19.63
C LYS A 131 -48.35 -31.02 -19.62
N GLY A 132 -47.41 -30.70 -20.51
CA GLY A 132 -46.10 -31.35 -20.55
C GLY A 132 -45.30 -31.19 -19.26
N LEU A 133 -45.42 -30.04 -18.59
CA LEU A 133 -44.81 -29.79 -17.29
C LEU A 133 -45.47 -30.60 -16.15
N ALA A 134 -46.79 -30.77 -16.19
CA ALA A 134 -47.50 -31.63 -15.24
C ALA A 134 -47.13 -33.11 -15.42
N ASP A 135 -47.02 -33.58 -16.67
CA ASP A 135 -46.58 -34.94 -17.00
C ASP A 135 -45.14 -35.18 -16.56
N ALA A 136 -44.23 -34.22 -16.82
CA ALA A 136 -42.85 -34.30 -16.37
C ALA A 136 -42.74 -34.43 -14.85
N ARG A 137 -43.60 -33.72 -14.10
CA ARG A 137 -43.67 -33.80 -12.64
C ARG A 137 -44.14 -35.16 -12.14
N LEU A 138 -45.07 -35.80 -12.84
CA LEU A 138 -45.56 -37.15 -12.50
C LEU A 138 -44.51 -38.24 -12.79
N ASN A 139 -43.76 -38.09 -13.87
CA ASN A 139 -42.79 -39.08 -14.34
C ASN A 139 -41.37 -38.86 -13.80
N PHE A 140 -41.12 -37.81 -13.01
CA PHE A 140 -39.81 -37.49 -12.44
C PHE A 140 -39.21 -38.62 -11.59
N HIS A 141 -40.05 -39.50 -11.02
CA HIS A 141 -39.61 -40.63 -10.18
C HIS A 141 -39.52 -41.98 -10.91
N THR A 142 -39.98 -42.07 -12.15
CA THR A 142 -39.88 -43.29 -12.96
C THR A 142 -38.71 -43.13 -13.91
N THR A 143 -37.59 -43.80 -13.62
CA THR A 143 -36.52 -43.99 -14.61
C THR A 143 -37.14 -44.61 -15.86
N ASP A 144 -37.13 -43.86 -16.95
CA ASP A 144 -37.65 -44.26 -18.26
C ASP A 144 -36.79 -45.41 -18.81
N ASP A 145 -37.18 -46.64 -18.46
CA ASP A 145 -36.54 -47.89 -18.89
C ASP A 145 -36.92 -48.27 -20.34
N ASN A 146 -37.49 -47.32 -21.10
CA ASN A 146 -38.02 -47.56 -22.44
C ASN A 146 -37.30 -46.75 -23.53
N SER A 147 -35.97 -46.58 -23.39
CA SER A 147 -35.09 -46.14 -24.49
C SER A 147 -34.44 -47.32 -25.25
N LEU A 148 -35.14 -48.44 -25.37
CA LEU A 148 -34.80 -49.55 -26.26
C LEU A 148 -35.97 -49.85 -27.22
N VAL A 149 -36.14 -49.01 -28.24
CA VAL A 149 -36.70 -49.45 -29.52
C VAL A 149 -35.94 -48.72 -30.64
N LEU A 150 -35.53 -49.52 -31.62
CA LEU A 150 -34.70 -49.23 -32.81
C LEU A 150 -34.96 -47.91 -33.53
#